data_AF-X0UPE2-F1
#
_entry.id   AF-X0UPE2-F1
#
_cell.length_a   1.000
_cell.length_b   1.000
_cell.length_c   1.000
_cell.angle_alpha   90.00
_cell.angle_beta   90.00
_cell.angle_gamma   90.00
#
_symmetry.space_group_name_H-M   'P 1'
#
loop_
_entity.id
_entity.type
_entity.pdbx_description
1 polymer ?
#
loop_
_entity_poly.entity_id
_entity_poly.type
_entity_poly.pdbx_seq_one_letter_code
_entity_poly.pdbx_strand_id
1 'polypeptide(L)'
;ERGIDYYHFNSFRLSIPGLGGGTFHSRREPELLGFSEDTPHYKAAFNAYCREIQEHLREKGWLDEAFIYWFDEPAPKDYEFVMNGFSKLKNAAPDINRMLTEQVEPNLIGGPNIWCPVSRNYKHEPAEQRRRHGEKFWWYVCTGPKAPYCTLFIDHPGTELRVWLWQSWKRKIDGILVWQTNYWTSSAAYPDREHPQNPYQDPMGWRSSYSTPKGAKKPWGNGDGRFIYPPESAADAHPTEPVLDGPVESIRWEMLRDGIEDY
;
A
#
# COMPACT_ATOMS: atom_id res chain seq x y z
N GLU A 1 -0.67 1.39 19.70
CA GLU A 1 0.13 1.80 20.88
C GLU A 1 1.61 1.78 20.55
N ARG A 2 2.39 0.70 20.76
CA ARG A 2 3.84 0.69 20.50
C ARG A 2 4.26 1.29 19.14
N GLY A 3 3.55 0.97 18.06
CA GLY A 3 3.85 1.53 16.74
C GLY A 3 3.78 3.07 16.68
N ILE A 4 2.74 3.66 17.25
CA ILE A 4 2.50 5.11 17.19
C ILE A 4 3.25 5.84 18.31
N ASP A 5 3.09 5.40 19.55
CA ASP A 5 3.53 6.18 20.72
C ASP A 5 5.01 5.98 21.05
N TYR A 6 5.58 4.84 20.66
CA TYR A 6 6.99 4.51 20.94
C TYR A 6 7.86 4.54 19.68
N TYR A 7 7.40 3.92 18.59
CA TYR A 7 8.14 3.90 17.32
C TYR A 7 7.82 5.09 16.41
N HIS A 8 6.91 5.97 16.82
CA HIS A 8 6.56 7.20 16.10
C HIS A 8 6.13 6.97 14.64
N PHE A 9 5.45 5.84 14.37
CA PHE A 9 4.79 5.66 13.08
C PHE A 9 3.71 6.74 12.93
N ASN A 10 3.79 7.48 11.83
CA ASN A 10 2.90 8.61 11.54
C ASN A 10 1.66 8.21 10.72
N SER A 11 1.54 6.93 10.37
CA SER A 11 0.37 6.40 9.69
C SER A 11 0.25 4.88 9.87
N PHE A 12 -0.97 4.35 9.78
CA PHE A 12 -1.21 2.92 9.73
C PHE A 12 -2.52 2.58 9.00
N ARG A 13 -2.48 1.45 8.28
CA ARG A 13 -3.65 0.92 7.59
C ARG A 13 -4.61 0.27 8.59
N LEU A 14 -5.83 0.79 8.67
CA LEU A 14 -6.92 0.22 9.42
C LEU A 14 -7.73 -0.75 8.53
N SER A 15 -7.86 -2.00 8.99
CA SER A 15 -8.76 -2.97 8.38
C SER A 15 -10.18 -2.81 8.94
N ILE A 16 -11.17 -2.79 8.04
CA ILE A 16 -12.59 -2.76 8.41
C ILE A 16 -13.21 -4.13 8.09
N PRO A 17 -13.51 -4.96 9.11
CA PRO A 17 -14.24 -6.20 8.93
C PRO A 17 -15.57 -5.96 8.22
N GLY A 18 -15.96 -6.89 7.35
CA GLY A 18 -17.24 -6.78 6.66
C GLY A 18 -17.22 -5.99 5.36
N LEU A 19 -16.25 -5.10 5.13
CA LEU A 19 -16.31 -4.16 4.00
C LEU A 19 -16.18 -4.81 2.60
N GLY A 20 -15.69 -6.05 2.52
CA GLY A 20 -15.30 -6.67 1.25
C GLY A 20 -13.87 -6.26 0.87
N GLY A 21 -13.58 -6.14 -0.42
CA GLY A 21 -12.29 -5.62 -0.92
C GLY A 21 -11.93 -6.15 -2.30
N GLY A 22 -10.77 -5.77 -2.81
CA GLY A 22 -10.34 -6.27 -4.11
C GLY A 22 -9.19 -5.51 -4.73
N THR A 23 -8.93 -5.87 -5.98
CA THR A 23 -8.00 -5.19 -6.89
C THR A 23 -8.66 -5.06 -8.27
N PHE A 24 -8.05 -4.40 -9.27
CA PHE A 24 -8.51 -4.48 -10.67
C PHE A 24 -8.75 -5.92 -11.19
N HIS A 25 -8.06 -6.90 -10.60
CA HIS A 25 -8.09 -8.29 -11.02
C HIS A 25 -9.32 -9.05 -10.49
N SER A 26 -9.68 -8.83 -9.23
CA SER A 26 -10.75 -9.59 -8.56
C SER A 26 -11.30 -8.85 -7.34
N ARG A 27 -12.58 -9.10 -7.02
CA ARG A 27 -13.29 -8.51 -5.88
C ARG A 27 -13.80 -9.58 -4.92
N ARG A 28 -14.03 -9.18 -3.68
CA ARG A 28 -14.69 -9.94 -2.62
C ARG A 28 -15.86 -9.09 -2.11
N GLU A 29 -17.04 -9.67 -2.15
CA GLU A 29 -18.26 -9.01 -1.68
C GLU A 29 -18.23 -8.74 -0.16
N PRO A 30 -18.97 -7.73 0.32
CA PRO A 30 -19.07 -7.43 1.74
C PRO A 30 -19.86 -8.50 2.51
N GLU A 31 -19.25 -9.04 3.56
CA GLU A 31 -19.84 -10.05 4.43
C GLU A 31 -19.24 -9.93 5.84
N LEU A 32 -20.11 -9.87 6.85
CA LEU A 32 -19.72 -9.76 8.26
C LEU A 32 -20.45 -10.83 9.09
N LEU A 33 -19.69 -11.73 9.71
CA LEU A 33 -20.24 -12.80 10.56
C LEU A 33 -21.29 -13.67 9.85
N GLY A 34 -21.11 -13.95 8.55
CA GLY A 34 -22.08 -14.71 7.74
C GLY A 34 -23.26 -13.90 7.21
N PHE A 35 -23.36 -12.61 7.56
CA PHE A 35 -24.39 -11.72 7.06
C PHE A 35 -23.90 -10.94 5.85
N SER A 36 -24.64 -11.03 4.74
CA SER A 36 -24.42 -10.22 3.54
C SER A 36 -24.88 -8.78 3.74
N GLU A 37 -24.38 -7.88 2.88
CA GLU A 37 -24.60 -6.43 2.95
C GLU A 37 -26.07 -5.99 3.00
N ASP A 38 -26.94 -6.73 2.33
CA ASP A 38 -28.36 -6.42 2.21
C ASP A 38 -29.13 -6.65 3.52
N THR A 39 -28.56 -7.39 4.46
CA THR A 39 -29.21 -7.73 5.72
C THR A 39 -29.18 -6.58 6.75
N PRO A 40 -30.22 -6.46 7.61
CA PRO A 40 -30.19 -5.53 8.74
C PRO A 40 -29.07 -5.82 9.74
N HIS A 41 -28.73 -7.10 9.93
CA HIS A 41 -27.69 -7.55 10.85
C HIS A 41 -26.30 -7.04 10.43
N TYR A 42 -25.96 -7.18 9.14
CA TYR A 42 -24.74 -6.61 8.59
C TYR A 42 -24.68 -5.10 8.84
N LYS A 43 -25.73 -4.37 8.46
CA LYS A 43 -25.75 -2.90 8.58
C LYS A 43 -25.58 -2.43 10.02
N ALA A 44 -26.27 -3.08 10.97
CA ALA A 44 -26.15 -2.77 12.38
C ALA A 44 -24.73 -3.05 12.92
N ALA A 45 -24.20 -4.23 12.67
CA ALA A 45 -22.88 -4.64 13.16
C ALA A 45 -21.74 -3.81 12.53
N PHE A 46 -21.80 -3.58 11.22
CA PHE A 46 -20.83 -2.76 10.50
C PHE A 46 -20.81 -1.32 10.99
N ASN A 47 -22.00 -0.69 11.14
CA ASN A 47 -22.10 0.69 11.60
C ASN A 47 -21.69 0.84 13.07
N ALA A 48 -21.98 -0.15 13.91
CA ALA A 48 -21.51 -0.16 15.30
C ALA A 48 -19.98 -0.24 15.33
N TYR A 49 -19.38 -1.24 14.67
CA TYR A 49 -17.93 -1.41 14.63
C TYR A 49 -17.21 -0.15 14.12
N CYS A 50 -17.64 0.41 12.98
CA CYS A 50 -17.02 1.58 12.37
C CYS A 50 -17.06 2.81 13.29
N ARG A 51 -18.16 3.00 14.03
CA ARG A 51 -18.30 4.11 14.98
C ARG A 51 -17.40 3.91 16.20
N GLU A 52 -17.46 2.72 16.80
CA GLU A 52 -16.67 2.41 18.00
C GLU A 52 -15.18 2.48 17.71
N ILE A 53 -14.72 1.99 16.55
CA ILE A 53 -13.30 2.09 16.19
C ILE A 53 -12.89 3.54 15.91
N GLN A 54 -13.74 4.35 15.29
CA GLN A 54 -13.46 5.78 15.08
C GLN A 54 -13.27 6.49 16.43
N GLU A 55 -14.20 6.31 17.36
CA GLU A 55 -14.13 6.98 18.66
C GLU A 55 -12.98 6.43 19.52
N HIS A 56 -12.70 5.13 19.46
CA HIS A 56 -11.51 4.57 20.09
C HIS A 56 -10.22 5.21 19.57
N LEU A 57 -10.09 5.39 18.25
CA LEU A 57 -8.95 6.06 17.65
C LEU A 57 -8.87 7.53 18.04
N ARG A 58 -10.01 8.22 18.15
CA ARG A 58 -10.08 9.60 18.63
C ARG A 58 -9.61 9.73 20.08
N GLU A 59 -10.09 8.86 20.96
CA GLU A 59 -9.70 8.84 22.37
C GLU A 59 -8.21 8.56 22.56
N LYS A 60 -7.62 7.72 21.71
CA LYS A 60 -6.18 7.43 21.72
C LYS A 60 -5.34 8.51 21.03
N GLY A 61 -5.97 9.46 20.32
CA GLY A 61 -5.27 10.47 19.53
C GLY A 61 -4.58 9.89 18.29
N TRP A 62 -5.10 8.79 17.72
CA TRP A 62 -4.56 8.07 16.57
C TRP A 62 -5.41 8.21 15.29
N LEU A 63 -6.40 9.10 15.31
CA LEU A 63 -7.39 9.19 14.25
C LEU A 63 -6.79 9.72 12.94
N ASP A 64 -5.86 10.67 13.03
CA ASP A 64 -5.24 11.31 11.86
C ASP A 64 -4.21 10.39 11.18
N GLU A 65 -3.62 9.46 11.93
CA GLU A 65 -2.65 8.45 11.50
C GLU A 65 -3.35 7.26 10.83
N ALA A 66 -4.60 6.99 11.19
CA ALA A 66 -5.37 5.87 10.64
C ALA A 66 -5.87 6.17 9.23
N PHE A 67 -5.73 5.19 8.33
CA PHE A 67 -6.38 5.24 7.02
C PHE A 67 -6.93 3.87 6.59
N ILE A 68 -8.05 3.89 5.88
CA ILE A 68 -8.68 2.70 5.30
C ILE A 68 -8.30 2.62 3.83
N TYR A 69 -7.59 1.56 3.48
CA TYR A 69 -7.26 1.21 2.10
C TYR A 69 -7.81 -0.18 1.84
N TRP A 70 -8.94 -0.27 1.14
CA TRP A 70 -9.75 -1.49 1.07
C TRP A 70 -9.90 -2.06 -0.34
N PHE A 71 -9.60 -1.26 -1.36
CA PHE A 71 -9.60 -1.65 -2.76
C PHE A 71 -8.36 -1.08 -3.44
N ASP A 72 -7.70 -1.89 -4.28
CA ASP A 72 -6.44 -1.54 -4.93
C ASP A 72 -6.62 -1.33 -6.44
N GLU A 73 -6.21 -0.16 -6.95
CA GLU A 73 -6.12 0.15 -8.37
C GLU A 73 -7.40 -0.25 -9.14
N PRO A 74 -8.58 0.31 -8.83
CA PRO A 74 -9.80 -0.05 -9.54
C PRO A 74 -9.71 0.30 -11.03
N ALA A 75 -10.26 -0.55 -11.90
CA ALA A 75 -10.58 -0.14 -13.26
C ALA A 75 -11.97 0.51 -13.31
N PRO A 76 -12.35 1.20 -14.40
CA PRO A 76 -13.66 1.85 -14.50
C PRO A 76 -14.87 0.94 -14.20
N LYS A 77 -14.77 -0.36 -14.51
CA LYS A 77 -15.78 -1.38 -14.17
C LYS A 77 -16.01 -1.54 -12.66
N ASP A 78 -15.03 -1.16 -11.84
CA ASP A 78 -14.99 -1.32 -10.39
C ASP A 78 -15.49 -0.07 -9.65
N TYR A 79 -15.62 1.08 -10.32
CA TYR A 79 -15.87 2.36 -9.65
C TYR A 79 -17.18 2.41 -8.86
N GLU A 80 -18.27 1.84 -9.39
CA GLU A 80 -19.55 1.79 -8.68
C GLU A 80 -19.43 0.98 -7.37
N PHE A 81 -18.78 -0.18 -7.44
CA PHE A 81 -18.53 -1.03 -6.27
C PHE A 81 -17.65 -0.31 -5.23
N VAL A 82 -16.60 0.37 -5.71
CA VAL A 82 -15.68 1.13 -4.86
C VAL A 82 -16.39 2.33 -4.20
N MET A 83 -17.24 3.04 -4.94
CA MET A 83 -18.00 4.17 -4.40
C MET A 83 -19.08 3.72 -3.40
N ASN A 84 -19.66 2.54 -3.57
CA ASN A 84 -20.54 1.95 -2.55
C ASN A 84 -19.77 1.73 -1.23
N GLY A 85 -18.58 1.13 -1.29
CA GLY A 85 -17.72 0.95 -0.11
C GLY A 85 -17.33 2.27 0.57
N PHE A 86 -16.89 3.28 -0.20
CA PHE A 86 -16.58 4.59 0.38
C PHE A 86 -17.80 5.29 0.97
N SER A 87 -18.98 5.15 0.37
CA SER A 87 -20.22 5.73 0.90
C SER A 87 -20.58 5.13 2.26
N LYS A 88 -20.43 3.80 2.43
CA LYS A 88 -20.61 3.14 3.74
C LYS A 88 -19.65 3.68 4.78
N LEU A 89 -18.36 3.76 4.43
CA LEU A 89 -17.33 4.27 5.33
C LEU A 89 -17.61 5.71 5.73
N LYS A 90 -17.95 6.57 4.76
CA LYS A 90 -18.27 7.97 5.02
C LYS A 90 -19.50 8.13 5.92
N ASN A 91 -20.49 7.26 5.80
CA ASN A 91 -21.69 7.30 6.65
C ASN A 91 -21.43 6.75 8.07
N ALA A 92 -20.59 5.72 8.20
CA ALA A 92 -20.38 5.01 9.47
C ALA A 92 -19.19 5.54 10.29
N ALA A 93 -18.15 6.03 9.62
CA ALA A 93 -16.90 6.54 10.19
C ALA A 93 -16.34 7.68 9.29
N PRO A 94 -17.02 8.85 9.24
CA PRO A 94 -16.67 9.96 8.34
C PRO A 94 -15.26 10.51 8.54
N ASP A 95 -14.73 10.43 9.76
CA ASP A 95 -13.50 11.11 10.16
C ASP A 95 -12.25 10.25 9.95
N ILE A 96 -12.41 8.93 9.74
CA ILE A 96 -11.28 8.07 9.39
C ILE A 96 -10.89 8.33 7.93
N ASN A 97 -9.58 8.51 7.69
CA ASN A 97 -9.09 8.69 6.33
C ASN A 97 -9.41 7.48 5.44
N ARG A 98 -9.71 7.72 4.17
CA ARG A 98 -10.12 6.75 3.15
C ARG A 98 -9.21 6.94 1.94
N MET A 99 -8.36 5.96 1.70
CA MET A 99 -7.32 6.00 0.68
C MET A 99 -7.68 5.13 -0.52
N LEU A 100 -7.32 5.59 -1.72
CA LEU A 100 -7.42 4.82 -2.95
C LEU A 100 -6.17 4.98 -3.82
N THR A 101 -5.65 3.86 -4.33
CA THR A 101 -4.58 3.85 -5.33
C THR A 101 -5.12 4.17 -6.73
N GLU A 102 -5.47 5.44 -6.96
CA GLU A 102 -6.01 5.93 -8.25
C GLU A 102 -5.72 7.43 -8.39
N GLN A 103 -5.61 7.94 -9.62
CA GLN A 103 -5.62 9.39 -9.85
C GLN A 103 -7.01 9.98 -9.62
N VAL A 104 -7.11 11.32 -9.60
CA VAL A 104 -8.42 11.98 -9.54
C VAL A 104 -9.22 11.63 -10.78
N GLU A 105 -10.30 10.88 -10.58
CA GLU A 105 -11.27 10.50 -11.61
C GLU A 105 -12.65 11.06 -11.22
N PRO A 106 -13.38 11.71 -12.14
CA PRO A 106 -14.68 12.30 -11.83
C PRO A 106 -15.68 11.36 -11.14
N ASN A 107 -15.68 10.08 -11.55
CA ASN A 107 -16.58 9.05 -11.03
C ASN A 107 -16.24 8.60 -9.60
N LEU A 108 -15.04 8.94 -9.11
CA LEU A 108 -14.57 8.59 -7.77
C LEU A 108 -14.60 9.78 -6.80
N ILE A 109 -14.92 10.99 -7.27
CA ILE A 109 -14.99 12.18 -6.43
C ILE A 109 -16.03 11.99 -5.33
N GLY A 110 -15.64 12.30 -4.09
CA GLY A 110 -16.47 12.15 -2.90
C GLY A 110 -16.30 10.82 -2.16
N GLY A 111 -15.55 9.87 -2.73
CA GLY A 111 -15.21 8.59 -2.13
C GLY A 111 -13.98 8.68 -1.22
N PRO A 112 -12.76 8.52 -1.77
CA PRO A 112 -11.53 8.68 -1.01
C PRO A 112 -11.30 10.15 -0.64
N ASN A 113 -10.59 10.37 0.47
CA ASN A 113 -10.03 11.68 0.85
C ASN A 113 -8.49 11.65 0.92
N ILE A 114 -7.87 10.50 0.64
CA ILE A 114 -6.45 10.36 0.29
C ILE A 114 -6.38 9.74 -1.11
N TRP A 115 -5.92 10.51 -2.09
CA TRP A 115 -5.63 9.99 -3.43
C TRP A 115 -4.19 9.52 -3.50
N CYS A 116 -3.94 8.34 -4.06
CA CYS A 116 -2.60 7.78 -4.17
C CYS A 116 -2.33 7.27 -5.59
N PRO A 117 -2.19 8.15 -6.60
CA PRO A 117 -1.83 7.72 -7.95
C PRO A 117 -0.42 7.11 -8.02
N VAL A 118 -0.17 6.28 -9.03
CA VAL A 118 1.19 6.03 -9.50
C VAL A 118 1.83 7.38 -9.83
N SER A 119 3.10 7.61 -9.47
CA SER A 119 3.76 8.90 -9.65
C SER A 119 3.65 9.50 -11.06
N ARG A 120 3.72 8.67 -12.12
CA ARG A 120 3.53 9.12 -13.52
C ARG A 120 2.11 9.56 -13.88
N ASN A 121 1.11 9.11 -13.13
CA ASN A 121 -0.30 9.43 -13.34
C ASN A 121 -0.74 10.64 -12.50
N TYR A 122 0.10 11.15 -11.60
CA TYR A 122 -0.19 12.36 -10.84
C TYR A 122 -0.39 13.55 -11.78
N LYS A 123 -1.52 14.23 -11.63
CA LYS A 123 -1.86 15.47 -12.35
C LYS A 123 -1.98 16.59 -11.33
N HIS A 124 -1.17 17.64 -11.49
CA HIS A 124 -1.04 18.69 -10.49
C HIS A 124 -2.31 19.54 -10.36
N GLU A 125 -2.89 19.98 -11.47
CA GLU A 125 -4.06 20.86 -11.45
C GLU A 125 -5.30 20.19 -10.83
N PRO A 126 -5.68 18.94 -11.19
CA PRO A 126 -6.74 18.22 -10.48
C PRO A 126 -6.44 18.04 -8.99
N ALA A 127 -5.18 17.78 -8.62
CA ALA A 127 -4.81 17.63 -7.22
C ALA A 127 -4.99 18.94 -6.43
N GLU A 128 -4.53 20.07 -6.97
CA GLU A 128 -4.75 21.39 -6.33
C GLU A 128 -6.23 21.75 -6.21
N GLN A 129 -7.08 21.36 -7.17
CA GLN A 129 -8.53 21.53 -7.05
C GLN A 129 -9.10 20.71 -5.88
N ARG A 130 -8.69 19.43 -5.77
CA ARG A 130 -9.15 18.54 -4.70
C ARG A 130 -8.62 18.94 -3.33
N ARG A 131 -7.39 19.44 -3.21
CA ARG A 131 -6.84 19.97 -1.95
C ARG A 131 -7.68 21.12 -1.37
N ARG A 132 -8.33 21.94 -2.21
CA ARG A 132 -9.28 22.98 -1.74
C ARG A 132 -10.51 22.42 -1.03
N HIS A 133 -10.79 21.12 -1.18
CA HIS A 133 -11.82 20.39 -0.46
C HIS A 133 -11.28 19.61 0.75
N GLY A 134 -10.02 19.83 1.14
CA GLY A 134 -9.39 19.15 2.28
C GLY A 134 -8.89 17.73 1.98
N GLU A 135 -8.84 17.32 0.71
CA GLU A 135 -8.32 16.01 0.32
C GLU A 135 -6.78 16.03 0.27
N LYS A 136 -6.17 14.93 0.72
CA LYS A 136 -4.72 14.73 0.78
C LYS A 136 -4.24 13.95 -0.44
N PHE A 137 -2.98 14.13 -0.79
CA PHE A 137 -2.36 13.44 -1.92
C PHE A 137 -1.14 12.68 -1.47
N TRP A 138 -1.19 11.37 -1.64
CA TRP A 138 -0.04 10.48 -1.61
C TRP A 138 0.32 10.11 -3.05
N TRP A 139 1.39 9.34 -3.24
CA TRP A 139 1.64 8.65 -4.49
C TRP A 139 2.54 7.44 -4.26
N TYR A 140 2.68 6.61 -5.28
CA TYR A 140 3.53 5.43 -5.18
C TYR A 140 4.34 5.17 -6.44
N VAL A 141 5.37 4.36 -6.26
CA VAL A 141 6.13 3.67 -7.31
C VAL A 141 6.05 2.17 -7.04
N CYS A 142 6.02 1.36 -8.09
CA CYS A 142 5.97 -0.10 -8.03
C CYS A 142 6.76 -0.70 -9.22
N THR A 143 6.29 -1.82 -9.78
CA THR A 143 6.71 -2.33 -11.09
C THR A 143 6.60 -1.30 -12.24
N GLY A 144 5.82 -0.24 -12.04
CA GLY A 144 5.85 0.99 -12.84
C GLY A 144 5.78 2.24 -11.94
N PRO A 145 6.17 3.42 -12.45
CA PRO A 145 6.71 3.65 -13.78
C PRO A 145 8.16 3.14 -13.92
N LYS A 146 8.67 3.13 -15.15
CA LYS A 146 10.08 2.85 -15.47
C LYS A 146 10.76 4.15 -15.95
N ALA A 147 12.05 4.11 -16.32
CA ALA A 147 12.73 5.25 -16.92
C ALA A 147 11.86 5.94 -18.00
N PRO A 148 11.79 7.29 -18.03
CA PRO A 148 12.64 8.25 -17.32
C PRO A 148 12.12 8.70 -15.94
N TYR A 149 11.10 8.04 -15.38
CA TYR A 149 10.60 8.37 -14.03
C TYR A 149 11.52 7.83 -12.94
N CYS A 150 11.50 8.42 -11.74
CA CYS A 150 12.11 7.81 -10.56
C CYS A 150 11.42 6.48 -10.27
N THR A 151 12.22 5.46 -9.97
CA THR A 151 11.79 4.10 -9.72
C THR A 151 12.35 3.59 -8.39
N LEU A 152 11.97 2.36 -8.03
CA LEU A 152 12.49 1.65 -6.86
C LEU A 152 13.50 0.54 -7.23
N PHE A 153 13.88 0.43 -8.50
CA PHE A 153 14.63 -0.73 -8.98
C PHE A 153 16.11 -0.66 -8.59
N ILE A 154 16.73 -1.82 -8.33
CA ILE A 154 18.13 -1.90 -7.87
C ILE A 154 19.15 -1.63 -8.99
N ASP A 155 18.77 -1.83 -10.24
CA ASP A 155 19.58 -1.63 -11.44
C ASP A 155 19.44 -0.21 -12.01
N HIS A 156 18.89 0.72 -11.23
CA HIS A 156 18.73 2.13 -11.54
C HIS A 156 19.62 3.01 -10.63
N PRO A 157 19.86 4.28 -11.00
CA PRO A 157 20.64 5.19 -10.16
C PRO A 157 20.08 5.28 -8.74
N GLY A 158 20.92 5.02 -7.73
CA GLY A 158 20.49 5.04 -6.32
C GLY A 158 19.91 6.39 -5.86
N THR A 159 20.28 7.49 -6.53
CA THR A 159 19.75 8.83 -6.28
C THR A 159 18.26 8.99 -6.63
N GLU A 160 17.65 8.06 -7.40
CA GLU A 160 16.25 8.17 -7.82
C GLU A 160 15.29 8.28 -6.63
N LEU A 161 15.52 7.53 -5.55
CA LEU A 161 14.66 7.57 -4.36
C LEU A 161 14.76 8.89 -3.61
N ARG A 162 15.95 9.46 -3.51
CA ARG A 162 16.12 10.80 -2.93
C ARG A 162 15.43 11.86 -3.80
N VAL A 163 15.63 11.82 -5.11
CA VAL A 163 14.94 12.71 -6.07
C VAL A 163 13.42 12.57 -5.98
N TRP A 164 12.90 11.35 -5.80
CA TRP A 164 11.46 11.11 -5.62
C TRP A 164 10.89 11.85 -4.40
N LEU A 165 11.63 11.93 -3.30
CA LEU A 165 11.21 12.62 -2.08
C LEU A 165 11.26 14.14 -2.24
N TRP A 166 12.29 14.69 -2.88
CA TRP A 166 12.32 16.10 -3.30
C TRP A 166 11.17 16.45 -4.26
N GLN A 167 10.82 15.52 -5.15
CA GLN A 167 9.67 15.64 -6.03
C GLN A 167 8.34 15.61 -5.28
N SER A 168 8.28 14.89 -4.16
CA SER A 168 7.12 14.80 -3.26
C SER A 168 6.92 16.15 -2.55
N TRP A 169 7.99 16.69 -1.97
CA TRP A 169 8.01 18.02 -1.35
C TRP A 169 7.54 19.11 -2.33
N LYS A 170 8.18 19.19 -3.51
CA LYS A 170 7.86 20.18 -4.55
C LYS A 170 6.39 20.17 -4.97
N ARG A 171 5.77 18.99 -4.96
CA ARG A 171 4.38 18.79 -5.42
C ARG A 171 3.37 18.75 -4.26
N LYS A 172 3.79 19.02 -3.03
CA LYS A 172 2.96 18.97 -1.82
C LYS A 172 2.27 17.61 -1.66
N ILE A 173 3.04 16.54 -1.85
CA ILE A 173 2.58 15.17 -1.64
C ILE A 173 2.82 14.85 -0.17
N ASP A 174 1.76 14.50 0.56
CA ASP A 174 1.76 14.32 2.03
C ASP A 174 2.20 12.91 2.45
N GLY A 175 2.36 11.99 1.50
CA GLY A 175 2.74 10.61 1.79
C GLY A 175 3.20 9.84 0.58
N ILE A 176 4.02 8.83 0.84
CA ILE A 176 4.54 7.92 -0.16
C ILE A 176 4.13 6.49 0.16
N LEU A 177 3.93 5.68 -0.87
CA LEU A 177 3.66 4.25 -0.72
C LEU A 177 4.65 3.45 -1.55
N VAL A 178 5.14 2.38 -0.95
CA VAL A 178 5.80 1.25 -1.61
C VAL A 178 5.01 0.01 -1.19
N TRP A 179 4.59 -0.80 -2.16
CA TRP A 179 3.64 -1.89 -1.93
C TRP A 179 4.19 -2.98 -0.99
N GLN A 180 5.51 -3.17 -0.95
CA GLN A 180 6.20 -4.07 -0.03
C GLN A 180 7.68 -3.67 0.13
N THR A 181 8.27 -3.94 1.29
CA THR A 181 9.69 -3.64 1.59
C THR A 181 10.56 -4.89 1.73
N ASN A 182 9.96 -6.06 1.97
CA ASN A 182 10.64 -7.33 2.26
C ASN A 182 10.14 -8.49 1.40
N TYR A 183 9.80 -8.24 0.14
CA TYR A 183 9.29 -9.25 -0.79
C TYR A 183 10.39 -10.22 -1.28
N TRP A 184 10.96 -11.02 -0.38
CA TRP A 184 12.16 -11.81 -0.68
C TRP A 184 11.93 -12.95 -1.66
N THR A 185 10.76 -13.58 -1.64
CA THR A 185 10.43 -14.73 -2.49
C THR A 185 9.08 -14.59 -3.17
N SER A 186 9.00 -15.10 -4.40
CA SER A 186 7.76 -15.23 -5.14
C SER A 186 7.25 -16.66 -5.09
N SER A 187 6.08 -16.87 -4.50
CA SER A 187 5.46 -18.20 -4.42
C SER A 187 4.99 -18.75 -5.77
N ALA A 188 4.84 -17.89 -6.78
CA ALA A 188 4.54 -18.33 -8.13
C ALA A 188 5.81 -18.72 -8.91
N ALA A 189 6.86 -17.88 -8.89
CA ALA A 189 8.11 -18.19 -9.60
C ALA A 189 8.97 -19.26 -8.91
N TYR A 190 8.91 -19.32 -7.58
CA TYR A 190 9.59 -20.28 -6.70
C TYR A 190 8.55 -21.02 -5.86
N PRO A 191 7.80 -21.98 -6.46
CA PRO A 191 6.71 -22.67 -5.78
C PRO A 191 7.19 -23.75 -4.80
N ASP A 192 8.45 -24.16 -4.88
CA ASP A 192 9.06 -25.09 -3.93
C ASP A 192 9.49 -24.33 -2.67
N ARG A 193 8.90 -24.69 -1.52
CA ARG A 193 9.19 -24.04 -0.24
C ARG A 193 10.56 -24.42 0.31
N GLU A 194 11.09 -25.56 -0.10
CA GLU A 194 12.43 -26.00 0.27
C GLU A 194 13.49 -25.32 -0.59
N HIS A 195 13.13 -24.61 -1.65
CA HIS A 195 14.09 -23.88 -2.49
C HIS A 195 13.52 -22.51 -2.87
N PRO A 196 13.31 -21.61 -1.88
CA PRO A 196 12.77 -20.29 -2.15
C PRO A 196 13.76 -19.44 -2.96
N GLN A 197 13.27 -18.33 -3.49
CA GLN A 197 14.14 -17.37 -4.16
C GLN A 197 15.17 -16.80 -3.17
N ASN A 198 16.45 -16.96 -3.47
CA ASN A 198 17.51 -16.18 -2.81
C ASN A 198 17.55 -14.78 -3.44
N PRO A 199 17.20 -13.70 -2.70
CA PRO A 199 17.12 -12.35 -3.24
C PRO A 199 18.49 -11.72 -3.55
N TYR A 200 19.60 -12.30 -3.08
CA TYR A 200 20.97 -11.88 -3.40
C TYR A 200 21.45 -12.46 -4.73
N GLN A 201 20.95 -13.66 -5.09
CA GLN A 201 21.33 -14.33 -6.34
C GLN A 201 20.36 -14.01 -7.49
N ASP A 202 19.07 -13.91 -7.20
CA ASP A 202 18.04 -13.48 -8.16
C ASP A 202 17.34 -12.21 -7.64
N PRO A 203 17.77 -11.01 -8.07
CA PRO A 203 17.20 -9.76 -7.62
C PRO A 203 15.82 -9.47 -8.22
N MET A 204 15.33 -10.25 -9.19
CA MET A 204 14.08 -9.99 -9.88
C MET A 204 12.89 -10.11 -8.92
N GLY A 205 12.10 -9.04 -8.79
CA GLY A 205 10.75 -9.12 -8.24
C GLY A 205 9.87 -9.89 -9.22
N TRP A 206 9.62 -11.17 -8.94
CA TRP A 206 8.69 -11.97 -9.75
C TRP A 206 7.27 -11.84 -9.22
N ARG A 207 6.29 -11.81 -10.12
CA ARG A 207 4.86 -11.70 -9.76
C ARG A 207 4.37 -12.95 -9.01
N SER A 208 3.75 -12.76 -7.83
CA SER A 208 3.03 -13.84 -7.10
C SER A 208 1.50 -13.72 -7.13
N SER A 209 0.97 -12.55 -7.46
CA SER A 209 -0.46 -12.24 -7.39
C SER A 209 -1.16 -12.42 -8.73
N TYR A 210 -2.42 -11.97 -8.82
CA TYR A 210 -3.21 -11.91 -10.06
C TYR A 210 -3.36 -13.27 -10.77
N SER A 211 -3.60 -14.32 -9.98
CA SER A 211 -3.74 -15.71 -10.45
C SER A 211 -2.54 -16.20 -11.28
N THR A 212 -1.33 -15.73 -10.97
CA THR A 212 -0.11 -16.15 -11.67
C THR A 212 0.14 -17.65 -11.43
N PRO A 213 0.28 -18.47 -12.48
CA PRO A 213 0.49 -19.91 -12.32
C PRO A 213 1.80 -20.24 -11.58
N LYS A 214 1.80 -21.34 -10.83
CA LYS A 214 3.02 -21.89 -10.22
C LYS A 214 4.04 -22.24 -11.31
N GLY A 215 5.30 -21.91 -11.05
CA GLY A 215 6.41 -22.01 -11.99
C GLY A 215 6.53 -20.85 -12.98
N ALA A 216 5.55 -19.94 -13.05
CA ALA A 216 5.61 -18.83 -14.00
C ALA A 216 6.54 -17.71 -13.51
N LYS A 217 7.55 -17.39 -14.31
CA LYS A 217 8.47 -16.27 -14.07
C LYS A 217 8.03 -15.03 -14.86
N LYS A 218 7.12 -14.24 -14.28
CA LYS A 218 6.63 -12.97 -14.86
C LYS A 218 7.30 -11.78 -14.13
N PRO A 219 8.19 -11.01 -14.78
CA PRO A 219 9.00 -10.01 -14.08
C PRO A 219 8.17 -8.76 -13.77
N TRP A 220 8.35 -8.23 -12.56
CA TRP A 220 7.97 -6.86 -12.21
C TRP A 220 9.15 -5.91 -12.40
N GLY A 221 10.33 -6.28 -11.91
CA GLY A 221 11.58 -5.54 -12.07
C GLY A 221 12.58 -5.90 -10.97
N ASN A 222 13.86 -5.60 -11.19
CA ASN A 222 14.91 -5.94 -10.23
C ASN A 222 14.78 -5.09 -8.96
N GLY A 223 14.68 -5.73 -7.79
CA GLY A 223 14.52 -5.05 -6.51
C GLY A 223 13.09 -4.55 -6.21
N ASP A 224 12.11 -4.80 -7.08
CA ASP A 224 10.71 -4.45 -6.80
C ASP A 224 10.18 -5.16 -5.56
N GLY A 225 9.62 -4.39 -4.64
CA GLY A 225 9.15 -4.87 -3.34
C GLY A 225 10.25 -5.21 -2.31
N ARG A 226 11.52 -4.91 -2.60
CA ARG A 226 12.69 -5.34 -1.78
C ARG A 226 13.60 -4.16 -1.47
N PHE A 227 13.55 -3.67 -0.24
CA PHE A 227 14.43 -2.61 0.27
C PHE A 227 15.31 -3.11 1.40
N ILE A 228 14.84 -4.12 2.12
CA ILE A 228 15.59 -4.85 3.12
C ILE A 228 15.71 -6.31 2.69
N TYR A 229 16.78 -6.97 3.10
CA TYR A 229 17.13 -8.33 2.72
C TYR A 229 17.18 -9.23 3.97
N PRO A 230 17.00 -10.56 3.84
CA PRO A 230 17.22 -11.45 4.96
C PRO A 230 18.70 -11.40 5.38
N PRO A 231 19.06 -11.77 6.61
CA PRO A 231 20.46 -12.02 6.97
C PRO A 231 21.15 -12.90 5.93
N GLU A 232 22.41 -12.61 5.58
CA GLU A 232 23.13 -13.36 4.55
C GLU A 232 23.22 -14.85 4.87
N SER A 233 23.38 -15.20 6.16
CA SER A 233 23.37 -16.56 6.68
C SER A 233 22.02 -17.29 6.49
N ALA A 234 20.94 -16.56 6.26
CA ALA A 234 19.59 -17.07 6.01
C ALA A 234 19.12 -16.87 4.56
N ALA A 235 19.98 -16.36 3.67
CA ALA A 235 19.60 -15.97 2.31
C ALA A 235 19.03 -17.12 1.46
N ASP A 236 19.56 -18.34 1.66
CA ASP A 236 19.12 -19.56 0.98
C ASP A 236 17.99 -20.29 1.72
N ALA A 237 17.49 -19.74 2.83
CA ALA A 237 16.48 -20.34 3.72
C ALA A 237 16.84 -21.70 4.33
N HIS A 238 18.12 -22.09 4.29
CA HIS A 238 18.67 -23.29 4.93
C HIS A 238 19.76 -22.98 5.95
N PRO A 239 19.52 -22.11 6.95
CA PRO A 239 20.51 -21.90 7.98
C PRO A 239 20.63 -23.16 8.84
N THR A 240 21.85 -23.48 9.28
CA THR A 240 22.13 -24.65 10.14
C THR A 240 21.54 -24.52 11.54
N GLU A 241 21.22 -23.29 11.96
CA GLU A 241 20.62 -22.95 13.24
C GLU A 241 19.72 -21.71 13.08
N PRO A 242 18.80 -21.41 14.04
CA PRO A 242 17.98 -20.22 13.96
C PRO A 242 18.82 -18.93 13.87
N VAL A 243 18.57 -18.13 12.85
CA VAL A 243 19.24 -16.83 12.66
C VAL A 243 18.44 -15.74 13.36
N LEU A 244 19.07 -15.06 14.31
CA LEU A 244 18.48 -13.97 15.09
C LEU A 244 18.97 -12.58 14.63
N ASP A 245 19.81 -12.54 13.60
CA ASP A 245 20.32 -11.30 13.03
C ASP A 245 19.18 -10.46 12.44
N GLY A 246 19.33 -9.14 12.53
CA GLY A 246 18.42 -8.20 11.89
C GLY A 246 18.48 -8.29 10.36
N PRO A 247 17.47 -7.73 9.67
CA PRO A 247 17.50 -7.66 8.21
C PRO A 247 18.67 -6.78 7.74
N VAL A 248 19.18 -7.06 6.54
CA VAL A 248 20.24 -6.27 5.91
C VAL A 248 19.60 -5.12 5.13
N GLU A 249 20.02 -3.91 5.41
CA GLU A 249 19.58 -2.71 4.67
C GLU A 249 20.18 -2.65 3.27
N SER A 250 19.51 -1.93 2.36
CA SER A 250 20.06 -1.64 1.04
C SER A 250 20.39 -0.17 0.89
N ILE A 251 21.27 0.15 -0.05
CA ILE A 251 21.53 1.55 -0.45
C ILE A 251 20.22 2.28 -0.77
N ARG A 252 19.24 1.59 -1.38
CA ARG A 252 17.92 2.16 -1.68
C ARG A 252 17.12 2.50 -0.42
N TRP A 253 17.20 1.67 0.62
CA TRP A 253 16.59 1.94 1.91
C TRP A 253 17.19 3.20 2.56
N GLU A 254 18.51 3.31 2.53
CA GLU A 254 19.21 4.49 3.07
C GLU A 254 18.93 5.76 2.27
N MET A 255 18.89 5.68 0.93
CA MET A 255 18.51 6.83 0.10
C MET A 255 17.06 7.26 0.31
N LEU A 256 16.17 6.32 0.63
CA LEU A 256 14.80 6.63 1.00
C LEU A 256 14.73 7.31 2.37
N ARG A 257 15.47 6.80 3.37
CA ARG A 257 15.59 7.41 4.71
C ARG A 257 16.10 8.85 4.61
N ASP A 258 17.24 9.06 3.96
CA ASP A 258 17.83 10.39 3.77
C ASP A 258 16.86 11.33 3.02
N GLY A 259 16.12 10.81 2.03
CA GLY A 259 15.10 11.59 1.32
C GLY A 259 13.90 11.97 2.20
N ILE A 260 13.52 11.13 3.15
CA ILE A 260 12.48 11.44 4.14
C ILE A 260 12.97 12.49 5.15
N GLU A 261 14.25 12.43 5.55
CA GLU A 261 14.86 13.43 6.44
C GLU A 261 15.00 14.81 5.76
N ASP A 262 15.14 14.85 4.42
CA ASP A 262 15.17 16.08 3.63
C ASP A 262 13.78 16.74 3.44
N TYR A 263 12.69 15.98 3.50
CA TYR A 263 11.31 16.40 3.16
C TYR A 263 10.70 17.35 4.21
#